data_AF-A0A434L6N8-F1
#
_entry.id   AF-A0A434L6N8-F1
#
_cell.length_a   1.000
_cell.length_b   1.000
_cell.length_c   1.000
_cell.angle_alpha   90.00
_cell.angle_beta   90.00
_cell.angle_gamma   90.00
#
_symmetry.space_group_name_H-M   'P 1'
#
loop_
_entity.id
_entity.type
_entity.pdbx_description
1 polymer ?
#
loop_
_entity_poly.entity_id
_entity_poly.type
_entity_poly.pdbx_seq_one_letter_code
_entity_poly.pdbx_strand_id
1 'polypeptide(L)'
;TYIPMAMGTKDLWEAATMGYQNIGPNYWKGEEGRLALIKGEQKLTDPQWVAPFAELAKWKPYLGDGFEAQTYPDSQNLFTLGRAAIYPAGSWEIALFNTQAQFKMGAFPPPVQKAGDTCYISDHTDIGMG
;
A
#
# COMPACT_ATOMS: atom_id res chain seq x y z
N THR A 1 -2.42 22.22 8.27
CA THR A 1 -2.33 21.52 6.97
C THR A 1 -2.43 20.04 7.22
N TYR A 2 -3.13 19.29 6.36
CA TYR A 2 -3.28 17.84 6.48
C TYR A 2 -2.17 17.12 5.68
N ILE A 3 -1.70 15.98 6.20
CA ILE A 3 -0.84 15.08 5.44
C ILE A 3 -1.73 14.31 4.46
N PRO A 4 -1.46 14.30 3.14
CA PRO A 4 -2.31 13.53 2.23
C PRO A 4 -2.34 12.04 2.57
N MET A 5 -1.18 11.44 2.88
CA MET A 5 -1.04 10.02 3.13
C MET A 5 -0.16 9.73 4.36
N ALA A 6 -0.71 9.06 5.38
CA ALA A 6 0.02 8.62 6.57
C ALA A 6 0.75 7.32 6.29
N MET A 7 2.01 7.43 5.90
CA MET A 7 2.90 6.29 5.72
C MET A 7 4.33 6.71 6.00
N GLY A 8 4.98 6.03 6.93
CA GLY A 8 6.41 6.11 7.18
C GLY A 8 7.17 5.04 6.40
N THR A 9 8.50 5.17 6.35
CA THR A 9 9.38 4.18 5.71
C THR A 9 10.51 3.72 6.63
N LYS A 10 10.39 3.93 7.94
CA LYS A 10 11.44 3.56 8.88
C LYS A 10 11.56 2.05 9.07
N ASP A 11 10.44 1.34 9.16
CA ASP A 11 10.45 -0.10 9.46
C ASP A 11 10.53 -0.95 8.17
N LEU A 12 10.54 -0.30 7.00
CA LEU A 12 10.71 -0.80 5.63
C LEU A 12 9.62 -1.76 5.12
N TRP A 13 9.03 -2.55 6.01
CA TRP A 13 7.98 -3.51 5.65
C TRP A 13 6.70 -2.82 5.18
N GLU A 14 6.42 -1.59 5.64
CA GLU A 14 5.29 -0.79 5.20
C GLU A 14 5.41 -0.46 3.71
N ALA A 15 6.62 -0.07 3.27
CA ALA A 15 6.91 0.22 1.88
C ALA A 15 6.77 -1.02 0.99
N ALA A 16 7.15 -2.18 1.52
CA ALA A 16 7.03 -3.45 0.81
C ALA A 16 5.57 -3.93 0.73
N THR A 17 4.86 -3.96 1.85
CA THR A 17 3.52 -4.55 1.97
C THR A 17 2.45 -3.52 1.57
N MET A 18 2.37 -2.40 2.29
CA MET A 18 1.31 -1.41 2.10
C MET A 18 1.55 -0.47 0.92
N GLY A 19 2.79 -0.40 0.43
CA GLY A 19 3.16 0.28 -0.82
C GLY A 19 3.16 -0.68 -2.00
N TYR A 20 4.27 -1.40 -2.18
CA TYR A 20 4.52 -2.20 -3.38
C TYR A 20 3.52 -3.34 -3.59
N GLN A 21 3.19 -4.14 -2.56
CA GLN A 21 2.25 -5.26 -2.72
C GLN A 21 0.79 -4.81 -2.90
N ASN A 22 0.40 -3.64 -2.39
CA ASN A 22 -0.93 -3.08 -2.65
C ASN A 22 -1.13 -2.67 -4.12
N ILE A 23 -0.12 -2.08 -4.79
CA ILE A 23 -0.28 -1.59 -6.18
C ILE A 23 0.26 -2.55 -7.23
N GLY A 24 1.25 -3.36 -6.87
CA GLY A 24 2.00 -4.20 -7.78
C GLY A 24 1.16 -5.26 -8.52
N PRO A 25 0.20 -5.95 -7.88
CA PRO A 25 -0.66 -6.93 -8.54
C PRO A 25 -1.37 -6.41 -9.80
N ASN A 26 -1.66 -5.11 -9.86
CA ASN A 26 -2.25 -4.47 -11.04
C ASN A 26 -1.28 -4.36 -12.24
N TYR A 27 0.02 -4.58 -12.04
CA TYR A 27 1.03 -4.56 -13.10
C TYR A 27 1.29 -5.96 -13.67
N TRP A 28 1.32 -6.98 -12.83
CA TRP A 28 1.58 -8.37 -13.24
C TRP A 28 0.32 -9.25 -13.28
N LYS A 29 -0.87 -8.64 -13.17
CA LYS A 29 -2.19 -9.30 -13.26
C LYS A 29 -2.41 -10.39 -12.21
N GLY A 30 -2.01 -10.12 -10.97
CA GLY A 30 -2.20 -11.03 -9.84
C GLY A 30 -1.56 -12.41 -10.06
N GLU A 31 -2.37 -13.47 -9.99
CA GLU A 31 -1.90 -14.86 -10.05
C GLU A 31 -1.19 -15.22 -11.37
N GLU A 32 -1.57 -14.59 -12.49
CA GLU A 32 -0.91 -14.83 -13.78
C GLU A 32 0.59 -14.54 -13.69
N GLY A 33 0.95 -13.35 -13.20
CA GLY A 33 2.33 -12.95 -13.00
C GLY A 33 3.04 -13.77 -11.93
N ARG A 34 2.40 -14.00 -10.77
CA ARG A 34 3.00 -14.79 -9.68
C ARG A 34 3.38 -16.19 -10.15
N LEU A 35 2.48 -16.88 -10.87
CA LEU A 35 2.73 -18.21 -11.39
C LEU A 35 3.80 -18.20 -12.50
N ALA A 36 3.81 -17.19 -13.37
CA ALA A 36 4.83 -17.05 -14.41
C ALA A 36 6.23 -16.82 -13.81
N LEU A 37 6.33 -16.06 -12.71
CA LEU A 37 7.58 -15.88 -11.98
C LEU A 37 8.07 -17.20 -11.36
N ILE A 38 7.18 -17.97 -10.74
CA ILE A 38 7.51 -19.29 -10.15
C ILE A 38 7.97 -20.28 -11.22
N LYS A 39 7.37 -20.25 -12.40
CA LYS A 39 7.75 -21.09 -13.55
C LYS A 39 9.05 -20.63 -14.22
N GLY A 40 9.58 -19.46 -13.87
CA GLY A 40 10.76 -18.86 -14.51
C GLY A 40 10.47 -18.25 -15.89
N GLU A 41 9.21 -18.06 -16.25
CA GLU A 41 8.77 -17.42 -17.50
C GLU A 41 8.90 -15.89 -17.43
N GLN A 42 8.80 -15.33 -16.22
CA GLN A 42 9.07 -13.93 -15.93
C GLN A 42 10.24 -13.79 -14.95
N LYS A 43 10.80 -12.58 -14.88
CA LYS A 43 11.88 -12.20 -13.96
C LYS A 43 11.47 -10.94 -13.19
N LEU A 44 12.00 -10.79 -11.97
CA LEU A 44 11.81 -9.57 -11.17
C LEU A 44 12.36 -8.30 -11.82
N THR A 45 13.19 -8.45 -12.86
CA THR A 45 13.72 -7.35 -13.67
C THR A 45 12.83 -6.99 -14.86
N ASP A 46 11.78 -7.75 -15.13
CA ASP A 46 10.89 -7.45 -16.25
C ASP A 46 10.05 -6.20 -15.97
N PRO A 47 9.61 -5.46 -17.01
CA PRO A 47 8.98 -4.14 -16.83
C PRO A 47 7.81 -4.11 -15.86
N GLN A 48 6.96 -5.14 -15.84
CA GLN A 48 5.80 -5.22 -14.95
C GLN A 48 6.16 -5.39 -13.46
N TRP A 49 7.35 -5.90 -13.14
CA TRP A 49 7.85 -6.02 -11.77
C TRP A 49 8.63 -4.77 -11.34
N VAL A 50 9.18 -4.02 -12.29
CA VAL A 50 9.94 -2.79 -12.02
C VAL A 50 9.04 -1.55 -11.96
N ALA A 51 8.00 -1.48 -12.80
CA ALA A 51 7.11 -0.33 -12.90
C ALA A 51 6.42 0.08 -11.57
N PRO A 52 6.01 -0.83 -10.67
CA PRO A 52 5.41 -0.43 -9.39
C PRO A 52 6.37 0.40 -8.52
N PHE A 53 7.69 0.18 -8.59
CA PHE A 53 8.65 1.02 -7.86
C PHE A 53 8.63 2.47 -8.34
N ALA A 54 8.49 2.67 -9.65
CA ALA A 54 8.39 4.02 -10.23
C ALA A 54 7.08 4.71 -9.83
N GLU A 55 5.99 3.95 -9.66
CA GLU A 55 4.73 4.48 -9.14
C GLU A 55 4.83 4.82 -7.65
N LEU A 56 5.40 3.92 -6.84
CA LEU A 56 5.61 4.14 -5.41
C LEU A 56 6.51 5.37 -5.15
N ALA A 57 7.52 5.61 -6.00
CA ALA A 57 8.36 6.80 -5.92
C ALA A 57 7.56 8.11 -6.07
N LYS A 58 6.45 8.11 -6.82
CA LYS A 58 5.55 9.27 -6.96
C LYS A 58 4.74 9.55 -5.71
N TRP A 59 4.71 8.63 -4.73
CA TRP A 59 3.99 8.84 -3.48
C TRP A 59 4.72 9.82 -2.55
N LYS A 60 6.05 9.95 -2.69
CA LYS A 60 6.90 10.78 -1.82
C LYS A 60 6.35 12.20 -1.55
N PRO A 61 5.87 12.98 -2.54
CA PRO A 61 5.32 14.32 -2.29
C PRO A 61 4.02 14.35 -1.48
N TYR A 62 3.37 13.20 -1.26
CA TYR A 62 2.12 13.06 -0.52
C TYR A 62 2.34 12.57 0.92
N LEU A 63 3.57 12.17 1.26
CA LEU A 63 3.94 11.72 2.60
C LEU A 63 4.23 12.91 3.51
N GLY A 64 4.19 12.68 4.82
CA GLY A 64 4.52 13.70 5.82
C GLY A 64 5.99 14.08 5.81
N ASP A 65 6.31 15.28 6.30
CA ASP A 65 7.70 15.68 6.51
C ASP A 65 8.39 14.71 7.46
N GLY A 66 9.58 14.21 7.07
CA GLY A 66 10.33 13.24 7.87
C GLY A 66 9.74 11.84 7.88
N PHE A 67 8.93 11.47 6.88
CA PHE A 67 8.39 10.10 6.72
C PHE A 67 9.49 9.02 6.77
N GLU A 68 10.73 9.34 6.40
CA GLU A 68 11.86 8.43 6.48
C GLU A 68 12.18 7.98 7.92
N ALA A 69 11.82 8.78 8.92
CA ALA A 69 12.00 8.48 10.35
C ALA A 69 10.68 8.11 11.07
N GLN A 70 9.55 8.11 10.37
CA GLN A 70 8.24 7.78 10.90
C GLN A 70 8.08 6.25 10.96
N THR A 71 7.74 5.73 12.15
CA THR A 71 7.46 4.29 12.34
C THR A 71 6.05 3.92 11.86
N TYR A 72 5.77 2.63 11.78
CA TYR A 72 4.41 2.13 11.56
C TYR A 72 3.41 2.63 12.62
N PRO A 73 3.64 2.48 13.95
CA PRO A 73 2.74 3.05 14.96
C PRO A 73 2.58 4.57 14.88
N ASP A 74 3.63 5.31 14.52
CA ASP A 74 3.50 6.77 14.31
C ASP A 74 2.51 7.08 13.18
N SER A 75 2.58 6.30 12.09
CA SER A 75 1.66 6.41 10.95
C SER A 75 0.21 6.13 11.36
N GLN A 76 -0.02 5.05 12.13
CA GLN A 76 -1.34 4.70 12.66
C GLN A 76 -1.90 5.84 13.51
N ASN A 77 -1.08 6.38 14.43
CA ASN A 77 -1.47 7.50 15.28
C ASN A 77 -1.80 8.76 14.48
N LEU A 78 -0.99 9.11 13.47
CA LEU A 78 -1.28 10.26 12.60
C LEU A 78 -2.63 10.12 11.90
N PHE A 79 -2.96 8.93 11.42
CA PHE A 79 -4.24 8.68 10.78
C PHE A 79 -5.40 8.75 11.78
N THR A 80 -5.34 8.03 12.91
CA THR A 80 -6.45 7.96 13.88
C THR A 80 -6.69 9.29 14.61
N LEU A 81 -5.66 10.13 14.75
CA LEU A 81 -5.78 11.52 15.23
C LEU A 81 -6.35 12.50 14.18
N GLY A 82 -6.68 12.01 12.98
CA GLY A 82 -7.17 12.85 11.89
C GLY A 82 -6.14 13.88 11.43
N ARG A 83 -4.85 13.51 11.40
CA ARG A 83 -3.78 14.34 10.83
C ARG A 83 -3.47 13.99 9.37
N ALA A 84 -3.94 12.83 8.91
CA ALA A 84 -3.83 12.40 7.52
C ALA A 84 -5.18 12.02 6.91
N ALA A 85 -5.30 12.18 5.58
CA ALA A 85 -6.53 11.87 4.86
C ALA A 85 -6.63 10.39 4.44
N ILE A 86 -5.50 9.79 4.04
CA ILE A 86 -5.41 8.41 3.57
C ILE A 86 -4.36 7.66 4.39
N TYR A 87 -4.59 6.36 4.60
CA TYR A 87 -3.60 5.42 5.13
C TYR A 87 -3.55 4.22 4.18
N PRO A 88 -2.44 3.98 3.45
CA PRO A 88 -2.24 2.73 2.71
C PRO A 88 -2.26 1.59 3.73
N ALA A 89 -3.09 0.57 3.55
CA ALA A 89 -3.37 -0.40 4.61
C ALA A 89 -3.44 -1.82 4.06
N GLY A 90 -3.43 -2.78 4.98
CA GLY A 90 -4.14 -4.04 4.81
C GLY A 90 -5.33 -4.14 5.77
N SER A 91 -6.18 -5.15 5.60
CA SER A 91 -7.42 -5.31 6.35
C SER A 91 -7.21 -5.51 7.86
N TRP A 92 -6.01 -5.90 8.28
CA TRP A 92 -5.63 -6.05 9.69
C TRP A 92 -5.72 -4.74 10.48
N GLU A 93 -5.64 -3.59 9.82
CA GLU A 93 -5.73 -2.27 10.45
C GLU A 93 -7.16 -1.89 10.89
N ILE A 94 -8.18 -2.49 10.27
CA ILE A 94 -9.58 -2.07 10.40
C ILE A 94 -10.05 -2.10 11.86
N ALA A 95 -9.67 -3.14 12.60
CA ALA A 95 -10.08 -3.28 14.01
C ALA A 95 -9.48 -2.17 14.89
N LEU A 96 -8.20 -1.87 14.70
CA LEU A 96 -7.51 -0.80 15.43
C LEU A 96 -8.13 0.55 15.12
N PHE A 97 -8.32 0.85 13.84
CA PHE A 97 -8.85 2.14 13.41
C PHE A 97 -10.29 2.36 13.85
N ASN A 98 -11.15 1.34 13.82
CA ASN A 98 -12.52 1.43 14.35
C ASN A 98 -12.55 1.75 15.85
N THR A 99 -11.51 1.33 16.58
CA THR A 99 -11.42 1.56 18.03
C THR A 99 -10.89 2.96 18.34
N GLN A 100 -9.91 3.44 17.57
CA GLN A 100 -9.16 4.66 17.90
C GLN A 100 -9.66 5.91 17.16
N ALA A 101 -10.05 5.79 15.88
CA ALA A 101 -10.46 6.93 15.08
C ALA A 101 -11.81 7.48 15.55
N GLN A 102 -11.88 8.79 15.74
CA GLN A 102 -13.11 9.50 16.13
C GLN A 102 -13.90 10.05 14.93
N PHE A 103 -13.59 9.55 13.73
CA PHE A 103 -14.22 9.94 12.47
C PHE A 103 -14.71 8.71 11.71
N LYS A 104 -15.70 8.90 10.83
CA LYS A 104 -16.15 7.83 9.94
C LYS A 104 -15.06 7.58 8.89
N MET A 105 -14.57 6.35 8.84
CA MET A 105 -13.63 5.90 7.82
C MET A 105 -14.32 5.04 6.76
N GLY A 106 -13.75 5.02 5.57
CA GLY A 106 -14.09 4.10 4.50
C GLY A 106 -12.83 3.41 3.98
N ALA A 107 -13.01 2.29 3.29
CA ALA A 107 -11.95 1.59 2.59
C ALA A 107 -12.25 1.60 1.09
N PHE A 108 -11.22 1.71 0.27
CA PHE A 108 -11.31 1.67 -1.19
C PHE A 108 -10.12 0.86 -1.74
N PRO A 109 -10.27 0.20 -2.91
CA PRO A 109 -9.21 -0.59 -3.49
C PRO A 109 -8.04 0.30 -3.98
N PRO A 110 -6.83 -0.25 -4.14
CA PRO A 110 -5.70 0.46 -4.73
C PRO A 110 -6.02 0.94 -6.15
N PRO A 111 -5.39 2.02 -6.63
CA PRO A 111 -5.63 2.52 -7.97
C PRO A 111 -5.18 1.52 -9.03
N VAL A 112 -5.95 1.45 -10.12
CA VAL A 112 -5.60 0.70 -11.32
C VAL A 112 -4.93 1.62 -12.34
N GLN A 113 -4.16 1.05 -13.27
CA GLN A 113 -3.37 1.82 -14.24
C GLN A 113 -4.26 2.63 -15.21
N LYS A 114 -5.39 2.07 -15.63
CA LYS A 114 -6.38 2.76 -16.46
C LYS A 114 -7.79 2.57 -15.89
N ALA A 115 -8.62 3.59 -16.06
CA ALA A 115 -10.02 3.51 -15.65
C ALA A 115 -10.72 2.32 -16.35
N GLY A 116 -11.34 1.46 -15.55
CA GLY A 116 -12.01 0.24 -16.02
C GLY A 116 -11.14 -1.02 -16.01
N ASP A 117 -9.84 -0.92 -15.72
CA ASP A 117 -8.98 -2.10 -15.54
C ASP A 117 -9.44 -2.92 -14.31
N THR A 118 -9.22 -4.24 -14.37
CA THR A 118 -9.43 -5.14 -13.23
C THR A 118 -8.46 -4.79 -12.10
N CYS A 119 -8.98 -4.60 -10.90
CA CYS A 119 -8.17 -4.49 -9.70
C CYS A 119 -7.83 -5.87 -9.15
N TYR A 120 -6.55 -6.09 -8.86
CA TYR A 120 -6.03 -7.28 -8.21
C TYR A 120 -5.59 -6.89 -6.79
N ILE A 121 -5.90 -7.73 -5.80
CA ILE A 121 -5.60 -7.51 -4.38
C ILE A 121 -4.67 -8.62 -3.91
N SER A 122 -3.69 -8.28 -3.07
CA SER A 122 -2.85 -9.30 -2.44
C SER A 122 -3.59 -9.92 -1.25
N ASP A 123 -3.56 -11.25 -1.16
CA ASP A 123 -4.07 -11.97 0.00
C ASP A 123 -2.89 -12.54 0.80
N HIS A 124 -2.69 -12.00 2.00
CA HIS A 124 -1.77 -12.55 2.99
C HIS A 124 -2.54 -13.58 3.82
N THR A 125 -2.44 -14.85 3.44
CA THR A 125 -3.20 -15.95 4.06
C THR A 125 -3.06 -16.06 5.58
N ASP A 126 -2.00 -15.51 6.15
CA ASP A 126 -1.69 -15.49 7.57
C ASP A 126 -2.09 -14.19 8.31
N ILE A 127 -2.45 -13.11 7.59
CA ILE A 127 -2.66 -11.77 8.16
C ILE A 127 -3.99 -11.13 7.71
N GLY A 128 -4.29 -11.15 6.40
CA GLY A 128 -5.45 -10.49 5.81
C GLY A 128 -5.23 -10.05 4.36
N MET A 129 -6.11 -9.20 3.85
CA MET A 129 -6.01 -8.67 2.47
C MET A 129 -5.24 -7.35 2.46
N GLY A 130 -4.40 -7.13 1.45
CA GLY A 130 -3.62 -5.90 1.25
C GLY A 130 -2.63 -6.07 0.12
#